data_AF-A0A9W6AXN2-F1
#
_entry.id   AF-A0A9W6AXN2-F1
#
_cell.length_a   1.000
_cell.length_b   1.000
_cell.length_c   1.000
_cell.angle_alpha   90.00
_cell.angle_beta   90.00
_cell.angle_gamma   90.00
#
_symmetry.space_group_name_H-M   'P 1'
#
loop_
_entity.id
_entity.type
_entity.pdbx_description
1 polymer ?
#
loop_
_entity_poly.entity_id
_entity_poly.type
_entity_poly.pdbx_seq_one_letter_code
_entity_poly.pdbx_strand_id
1 'polypeptide(L)'
;MAGPKRISAAEVAQHCSPSDCWVVINDQIWDVTEFVPEHPGGCGAILRYAGQDASQAYNEVHTPDLISKTLTTDKLIGHLDQSSTHKKSHNNSVREAAPPPNKPPLGTILSAHNFERVAQNTFSKKAWTFYSSAATDLVSVNANRSLYNRILFRPRLLRNVRDINTKCTIQGVECSLPVIVAPVALARLANPIGEKGLARAAASRGIFHCIPITASIPIEDITSDVPSPSTTSFFQLYVAKDRTASESLLRRVWRLGICTLFVTIDAPVAGKREADEKVKAEEMISMPMTGTRSKNDGAGSGLTRTTGSFIDSSFCWEDLAWLKELWPWKAGY
;
A
#
# COMPACT_ATOMS: atom_id res chain seq x y z
N MET A 1 37.47 -3.80 -31.53
CA MET A 1 36.84 -3.43 -30.25
C MET A 1 36.23 -4.70 -29.69
N ALA A 2 36.55 -5.06 -28.44
CA ALA A 2 35.93 -6.20 -27.78
C ALA A 2 34.40 -5.96 -27.72
N GLY A 3 33.59 -6.95 -28.09
CA GLY A 3 32.14 -6.83 -28.01
C GLY A 3 31.67 -6.59 -26.56
N PRO A 4 30.43 -6.13 -26.35
CA PRO A 4 29.89 -5.90 -25.02
C PRO A 4 30.03 -7.17 -24.16
N LYS A 5 30.59 -7.02 -22.94
CA LYS A 5 30.81 -8.11 -22.00
C LYS A 5 29.47 -8.79 -21.71
N ARG A 6 29.34 -10.06 -22.10
CA ARG A 6 28.16 -10.88 -21.83
C ARG A 6 28.33 -11.59 -20.49
N ILE A 7 27.35 -11.46 -19.62
CA ILE A 7 27.40 -11.94 -18.24
C ILE A 7 26.23 -12.89 -18.02
N SER A 8 26.48 -13.99 -17.31
CA SER A 8 25.47 -15.01 -17.10
C SER A 8 24.45 -14.61 -16.05
N ALA A 9 23.21 -15.11 -16.15
CA ALA A 9 22.18 -14.89 -15.14
C ALA A 9 22.61 -15.42 -13.74
N ALA A 10 23.40 -16.49 -13.70
CA ALA A 10 23.93 -17.06 -12.47
C ALA A 10 24.99 -16.16 -11.80
N GLU A 11 25.76 -15.41 -12.60
CA GLU A 11 26.72 -14.42 -12.11
C GLU A 11 25.98 -13.18 -11.59
N VAL A 12 25.00 -12.66 -12.33
CA VAL A 12 24.15 -11.53 -11.87
C VAL A 12 23.49 -11.86 -10.52
N ALA A 13 23.00 -13.08 -10.35
CA ALA A 13 22.34 -13.53 -9.12
C ALA A 13 23.23 -13.53 -7.86
N GLN A 14 24.56 -13.45 -8.01
CA GLN A 14 25.48 -13.35 -6.87
C GLN A 14 25.46 -11.95 -6.24
N HIS A 15 25.11 -10.93 -7.01
CA HIS A 15 25.09 -9.52 -6.61
C HIS A 15 23.70 -9.12 -6.11
N CYS A 16 23.24 -9.79 -5.06
CA CYS A 16 21.85 -9.70 -4.55
C CYS A 16 21.72 -9.06 -3.15
N SER A 17 22.68 -8.24 -2.73
CA SER A 17 22.73 -7.67 -1.37
C SER A 17 22.82 -6.13 -1.36
N PRO A 18 22.49 -5.44 -0.26
CA PRO A 18 22.58 -3.97 -0.20
C PRO A 18 23.99 -3.41 -0.37
N SER A 19 25.02 -4.20 -0.06
CA SER A 19 26.43 -3.84 -0.24
C SER A 19 27.03 -4.34 -1.55
N ASP A 20 26.24 -5.06 -2.36
CA ASP A 20 26.65 -5.62 -3.66
C ASP A 20 25.39 -5.97 -4.47
N CYS A 21 24.91 -5.02 -5.27
CA CYS A 21 23.59 -5.02 -5.88
C CYS A 21 23.65 -4.73 -7.39
N TRP A 22 23.42 -5.75 -8.21
CA TRP A 22 23.22 -5.59 -9.65
C TRP A 22 21.76 -5.79 -10.02
N VAL A 23 21.30 -5.10 -11.07
CA VAL A 23 19.96 -5.29 -11.65
C VAL A 23 20.04 -5.38 -13.17
N VAL A 24 19.19 -6.19 -13.78
CA VAL A 24 19.04 -6.21 -15.24
C VAL A 24 17.88 -5.31 -15.64
N ILE A 25 18.13 -4.35 -16.53
CA ILE A 25 17.12 -3.47 -17.11
C ILE A 25 17.33 -3.47 -18.62
N ASN A 26 16.35 -3.97 -19.36
CA ASN A 26 16.34 -4.05 -20.82
C ASN A 26 17.63 -4.71 -21.37
N ASP A 27 17.93 -5.92 -20.87
CA ASP A 27 19.13 -6.71 -21.19
C ASP A 27 20.49 -6.09 -20.76
N GLN A 28 20.48 -4.94 -20.08
CA GLN A 28 21.68 -4.29 -19.55
C GLN A 28 21.82 -4.54 -18.05
N ILE A 29 23.03 -4.87 -17.60
CA ILE A 29 23.34 -5.15 -16.21
C ILE A 29 23.99 -3.90 -15.60
N TRP A 30 23.33 -3.35 -14.59
CA TRP A 30 23.77 -2.14 -13.90
C TRP A 30 24.15 -2.45 -12.46
N ASP A 31 25.33 -1.99 -12.05
CA ASP A 31 25.70 -1.92 -10.64
C ASP A 31 25.05 -0.68 -10.02
N VAL A 32 24.07 -0.93 -9.16
CA VAL A 32 23.28 0.11 -8.52
C VAL A 32 23.60 0.23 -7.03
N THR A 33 24.64 -0.45 -6.54
CA THR A 33 25.00 -0.56 -5.12
C THR A 33 25.06 0.79 -4.42
N GLU A 34 25.82 1.73 -4.99
CA GLU A 34 25.98 3.08 -4.42
C GLU A 34 24.74 3.96 -4.61
N PHE A 35 23.90 3.66 -5.60
CA PHE A 35 22.70 4.42 -5.91
C PHE A 35 21.46 3.95 -5.12
N VAL A 36 21.47 2.72 -4.59
CA VAL A 36 20.40 2.19 -3.73
C VAL A 36 19.93 3.18 -2.66
N PRO A 37 20.81 3.81 -1.86
CA PRO A 37 20.40 4.77 -0.83
C PRO A 37 19.85 6.10 -1.39
N GLU A 38 20.17 6.45 -2.63
CA GLU A 38 19.81 7.73 -3.25
C GLU A 38 18.54 7.66 -4.10
N HIS A 39 18.03 6.46 -4.35
CA HIS A 39 16.87 6.26 -5.22
C HIS A 39 15.62 6.98 -4.67
N PRO A 40 14.98 7.89 -5.45
CA PRO A 40 13.83 8.68 -5.00
C PRO A 40 12.61 7.85 -4.56
N GLY A 41 12.42 6.66 -5.15
CA GLY A 41 11.38 5.70 -4.74
C GLY A 41 11.74 4.85 -3.50
N GLY A 42 12.88 5.16 -2.85
CA GLY A 42 13.44 4.46 -1.71
C GLY A 42 14.24 3.20 -2.08
N CYS A 43 15.14 2.80 -1.19
CA CYS A 43 16.07 1.67 -1.36
C CYS A 43 15.36 0.34 -1.64
N GLY A 44 14.19 0.14 -1.03
CA GLY A 44 13.42 -1.09 -1.12
C GLY A 44 12.90 -1.38 -2.53
N ALA A 45 12.70 -0.35 -3.36
CA ALA A 45 12.24 -0.51 -4.74
C ALA A 45 13.29 -1.20 -5.62
N ILE A 46 14.57 -0.88 -5.42
CA ILE A 46 15.69 -1.49 -6.14
C ILE A 46 16.05 -2.84 -5.53
N LEU A 47 16.18 -2.93 -4.20
CA LEU A 47 16.63 -4.15 -3.52
C LEU A 47 15.69 -5.35 -3.72
N ARG A 48 14.42 -5.13 -4.09
CA ARG A 48 13.48 -6.20 -4.47
C ARG A 48 13.98 -7.00 -5.68
N TYR A 49 14.75 -6.38 -6.57
CA TYR A 49 15.25 -6.96 -7.80
C TYR A 49 16.78 -7.15 -7.79
N ALA A 50 17.42 -7.05 -6.62
CA ALA A 50 18.86 -7.27 -6.49
C ALA A 50 19.24 -8.68 -7.01
N GLY A 51 20.18 -8.73 -7.95
CA GLY A 51 20.61 -9.93 -8.65
C GLY A 51 19.60 -10.48 -9.66
N GLN A 52 18.60 -9.69 -10.09
CA GLN A 52 17.49 -10.15 -10.93
C GLN A 52 17.17 -9.17 -12.07
N ASP A 53 16.29 -9.59 -12.97
CA ASP A 53 15.72 -8.75 -14.00
C ASP A 53 14.58 -7.88 -13.46
N ALA A 54 14.78 -6.57 -13.54
CA ALA A 54 13.88 -5.52 -13.09
C ALA A 54 13.17 -4.80 -14.25
N SER A 55 13.39 -5.21 -15.51
CA SER A 55 12.99 -4.47 -16.72
C SER A 55 11.52 -4.09 -16.71
N GLN A 56 10.63 -5.03 -16.38
CA GLN A 56 9.20 -4.77 -16.33
C GLN A 56 8.84 -3.72 -15.28
N ALA A 57 9.30 -3.92 -14.04
CA ALA A 57 9.02 -3.02 -12.92
C ALA A 57 9.62 -1.63 -13.13
N TYR A 58 10.78 -1.55 -13.78
CA TYR A 58 11.43 -0.31 -14.16
C TYR A 58 10.61 0.47 -15.19
N ASN A 59 10.21 -0.18 -16.29
CA ASN A 59 9.51 0.45 -17.41
C ASN A 59 8.05 0.87 -17.08
N GLU A 60 7.45 0.31 -16.03
CA GLU A 60 6.12 0.75 -15.54
C GLU A 60 6.15 2.15 -14.90
N VAL A 61 7.32 2.59 -14.45
CA VAL A 61 7.48 3.82 -13.66
C VAL A 61 8.42 4.83 -14.34
N HIS A 62 9.41 4.33 -15.09
CA HIS A 62 10.47 5.13 -15.69
C HIS A 62 10.52 4.97 -17.21
N THR A 63 11.03 5.99 -17.89
CA THR A 63 11.36 5.86 -19.32
C THR A 63 12.61 5.00 -19.50
N PRO A 64 12.71 4.16 -20.56
CA PRO A 64 13.82 3.24 -20.76
C PRO A 64 15.22 3.90 -20.69
N ASP A 65 15.34 5.15 -21.12
CA ASP A 65 16.61 5.86 -21.20
C ASP A 65 17.06 6.49 -19.87
N LEU A 66 16.17 6.59 -18.87
CA LEU A 66 16.45 7.35 -17.66
C LEU A 66 17.66 6.80 -16.90
N ILE A 67 17.83 5.48 -16.85
CA ILE A 67 18.94 4.84 -16.14
C ILE A 67 20.30 5.24 -16.71
N SER A 68 20.40 5.35 -18.03
CA SER A 68 21.62 5.78 -18.73
C SER A 68 21.95 7.27 -18.53
N LYS A 69 20.96 8.07 -18.10
CA LYS A 69 21.12 9.50 -17.80
C LYS A 69 21.40 9.75 -16.32
N THR A 70 20.94 8.87 -15.45
CA THR A 70 21.07 8.98 -13.99
C THR A 70 22.34 8.30 -13.47
N LEU A 71 22.70 7.14 -14.03
CA LEU A 71 23.92 6.42 -13.67
C LEU A 71 25.01 6.69 -14.70
N THR A 72 26.24 6.84 -14.23
CA THR A 72 27.41 7.00 -15.08
C THR A 72 27.73 5.69 -15.80
N THR A 73 28.34 5.77 -16.98
CA THR A 73 28.59 4.60 -17.84
C THR A 73 29.52 3.56 -17.22
N ASP A 74 30.33 3.91 -16.22
CA ASP A 74 31.15 2.99 -15.44
C ASP A 74 30.33 2.03 -14.55
N LYS A 75 29.06 2.35 -14.31
CA LYS A 75 28.12 1.45 -13.60
C LYS A 75 27.47 0.41 -14.51
N LEU A 76 27.64 0.52 -15.84
CA LEU A 76 27.19 -0.50 -16.78
C LEU A 76 28.21 -1.65 -16.81
N ILE A 77 27.84 -2.77 -16.21
CA ILE A 77 28.72 -3.94 -16.08
C ILE A 77 28.77 -4.74 -17.38
N GLY A 78 27.67 -4.80 -18.12
CA GLY A 78 27.59 -5.53 -19.38
C GLY A 78 26.17 -5.82 -19.82
N HIS A 79 26.02 -6.81 -20.70
CA HIS A 79 24.72 -7.29 -21.18
C HIS A 79 24.46 -8.71 -20.69
N LEU A 80 23.19 -9.01 -20.40
CA LEU A 80 22.79 -10.35 -19.99
C LEU A 80 22.95 -11.34 -21.15
N ASP A 81 23.61 -12.46 -20.89
CA ASP A 81 23.66 -13.55 -21.85
C ASP A 81 22.34 -14.33 -21.84
N GLN A 82 21.48 -14.08 -22.83
CA GLN A 82 20.16 -14.71 -22.91
C GLN A 82 20.22 -16.25 -23.04
N SER A 83 21.34 -16.84 -23.48
CA SER A 83 21.52 -18.30 -23.45
C SER A 83 21.73 -18.87 -22.04
N SER A 84 22.19 -18.05 -21.10
CA SER A 84 22.47 -18.43 -19.71
C SER A 84 21.23 -18.38 -18.81
N THR A 85 20.13 -17.79 -19.28
CA THR A 85 18.84 -17.91 -18.61
C THR A 85 18.37 -19.35 -18.79
N HIS A 86 18.77 -20.23 -17.88
CA HIS A 86 18.19 -21.56 -17.82
C HIS A 86 16.68 -21.38 -17.71
N LYS A 87 15.94 -21.75 -18.77
CA LYS A 87 14.60 -22.30 -18.64
C LYS A 87 14.74 -23.56 -17.79
N LYS A 88 14.94 -23.42 -16.48
CA LYS A 88 14.56 -24.47 -15.55
C LYS A 88 13.09 -24.67 -15.85
N SER A 89 12.78 -25.80 -16.48
CA SER A 89 11.56 -26.53 -16.25
C SER A 89 11.52 -26.82 -14.74
N HIS A 90 11.24 -25.79 -13.95
CA HIS A 90 10.59 -25.99 -12.70
C HIS A 90 9.27 -26.61 -13.09
N ASN A 91 9.15 -27.91 -12.82
CA ASN A 91 7.90 -28.53 -12.38
C ASN A 91 7.44 -27.91 -11.03
N ASN A 92 7.63 -26.61 -10.83
CA ASN A 92 6.53 -25.85 -10.30
C ASN A 92 5.58 -25.82 -11.47
N SER A 93 4.46 -26.52 -11.36
CA SER A 93 3.26 -25.90 -11.89
C SER A 93 3.28 -24.47 -11.33
N VAL A 94 3.81 -23.52 -12.09
CA VAL A 94 3.11 -22.26 -12.28
C VAL A 94 1.74 -22.79 -12.63
N ARG A 95 0.88 -22.91 -11.62
CA ARG A 95 -0.53 -22.75 -11.87
C ARG A 95 -0.49 -21.44 -12.64
N GLU A 96 -0.63 -21.51 -13.96
CA GLU A 96 -1.15 -20.40 -14.72
C GLU A 96 -2.21 -19.84 -13.79
N ALA A 97 -1.94 -18.64 -13.26
CA ALA A 97 -2.91 -17.99 -12.40
C ALA A 97 -4.19 -18.10 -13.20
N ALA A 98 -5.14 -18.89 -12.69
CA ALA A 98 -6.34 -19.22 -13.44
C ALA A 98 -6.84 -17.89 -14.00
N PRO A 99 -7.15 -17.82 -15.32
CA PRO A 99 -7.48 -16.54 -15.96
C PRO A 99 -8.39 -15.79 -15.01
N PRO A 100 -8.03 -14.54 -14.63
CA PRO A 100 -8.64 -13.88 -13.48
C PRO A 100 -10.15 -14.03 -13.64
N PRO A 101 -10.86 -14.63 -12.67
CA PRO A 101 -12.23 -15.04 -12.90
C PRO A 101 -12.98 -13.82 -13.40
N ASN A 102 -13.60 -13.96 -14.58
CA ASN A 102 -14.10 -12.82 -15.35
C ASN A 102 -14.92 -11.93 -14.41
N LYS A 103 -14.36 -10.77 -14.07
CA LYS A 103 -15.06 -9.79 -13.24
C LYS A 103 -16.29 -9.37 -14.02
N PRO A 104 -17.49 -9.40 -13.41
CA PRO A 104 -18.68 -8.97 -14.12
C PRO A 104 -18.54 -7.48 -14.52
N PRO A 105 -19.22 -7.04 -15.59
CA PRO A 105 -19.18 -5.63 -16.00
C PRO A 105 -19.57 -4.71 -14.84
N LEU A 106 -18.88 -3.57 -14.68
CA LEU A 106 -19.13 -2.68 -13.54
C LEU A 106 -20.59 -2.23 -13.43
N GLY A 107 -21.27 -2.04 -14.57
CA GLY A 107 -22.68 -1.67 -14.62
C GLY A 107 -23.65 -2.72 -14.04
N THR A 108 -23.21 -3.97 -13.83
CA THR A 108 -24.01 -5.02 -13.18
C THR A 108 -23.80 -5.10 -11.68
N ILE A 109 -22.92 -4.27 -11.11
CA ILE A 109 -22.66 -4.22 -9.66
C ILE A 109 -23.65 -3.26 -9.00
N LEU A 110 -24.64 -3.81 -8.29
CA LEU A 110 -25.77 -3.03 -7.76
C LEU A 110 -25.57 -2.57 -6.31
N SER A 111 -24.64 -3.17 -5.57
CA SER A 111 -24.42 -2.88 -4.15
C SER A 111 -23.00 -3.19 -3.69
N ALA A 112 -22.63 -2.66 -2.52
CA ALA A 112 -21.36 -2.99 -1.86
C ALA A 112 -21.18 -4.51 -1.65
N HIS A 113 -22.26 -5.25 -1.36
CA HIS A 113 -22.22 -6.70 -1.19
C HIS A 113 -21.88 -7.45 -2.50
N ASN A 114 -22.20 -6.89 -3.66
CA ASN A 114 -21.78 -7.48 -4.92
C ASN A 114 -20.27 -7.33 -5.13
N PHE A 115 -19.67 -6.19 -4.74
CA PHE A 115 -18.21 -6.05 -4.73
C PHE A 115 -17.54 -7.06 -3.79
N GLU A 116 -18.08 -7.27 -2.58
CA GLU A 116 -17.58 -8.28 -1.64
C GLU A 116 -17.61 -9.69 -2.24
N ARG A 117 -18.71 -10.08 -2.90
CA ARG A 117 -18.84 -11.39 -3.57
C ARG A 117 -17.88 -11.55 -4.75
N VAL A 118 -17.69 -10.50 -5.55
CA VAL A 118 -16.70 -10.54 -6.63
C VAL A 118 -15.29 -10.65 -6.07
N ALA A 119 -14.96 -9.91 -5.00
CA ALA A 119 -13.67 -10.00 -4.33
C ALA A 119 -13.43 -11.42 -3.78
N GLN A 120 -14.43 -12.04 -3.15
CA GLN A 120 -14.34 -13.42 -2.65
C GLN A 120 -13.90 -14.43 -3.72
N ASN A 121 -14.37 -14.24 -4.95
CA ASN A 121 -14.09 -15.14 -6.06
C ASN A 121 -12.83 -14.77 -6.85
N THR A 122 -12.34 -13.53 -6.75
CA THR A 122 -11.28 -12.99 -7.63
C THR A 122 -10.00 -12.62 -6.91
N PHE A 123 -10.04 -12.40 -5.61
CA PHE A 123 -8.85 -12.13 -4.82
C PHE A 123 -8.05 -13.42 -4.63
N SER A 124 -6.73 -13.28 -4.45
CA SER A 124 -5.95 -14.40 -3.92
C SER A 124 -6.50 -14.81 -2.56
N LYS A 125 -6.32 -16.08 -2.18
CA LYS A 125 -6.75 -16.56 -0.86
C LYS A 125 -6.20 -15.67 0.25
N LYS A 126 -4.94 -15.23 0.14
CA LYS A 126 -4.30 -14.34 1.10
C LYS A 126 -4.97 -12.98 1.17
N ALA A 127 -5.23 -12.36 0.01
CA ALA A 127 -5.89 -11.07 -0.07
C ALA A 127 -7.31 -11.11 0.51
N TRP A 128 -8.11 -12.10 0.08
CA TRP A 128 -9.45 -12.30 0.61
C TRP A 128 -9.42 -12.48 2.12
N THR A 129 -8.61 -13.42 2.62
CA THR A 129 -8.51 -13.68 4.06
C THR A 129 -8.05 -12.46 4.86
N PHE A 130 -7.11 -11.68 4.34
CA PHE A 130 -6.64 -10.47 5.02
C PHE A 130 -7.78 -9.45 5.20
N TYR A 131 -8.59 -9.22 4.17
CA TYR A 131 -9.66 -8.21 4.20
C TYR A 131 -10.98 -8.71 4.80
N SER A 132 -11.32 -9.99 4.63
CA SER A 132 -12.60 -10.54 5.09
C SER A 132 -12.57 -11.04 6.53
N SER A 133 -11.38 -11.17 7.14
CA SER A 133 -11.23 -11.64 8.51
C SER A 133 -11.37 -10.52 9.54
N ALA A 134 -11.63 -10.90 10.78
CA ALA A 134 -11.60 -10.02 11.95
C ALA A 134 -11.01 -10.79 13.14
N ALA A 135 -11.01 -10.17 14.32
CA ALA A 135 -10.52 -10.81 15.54
C ALA A 135 -11.38 -12.01 15.95
N THR A 136 -10.70 -13.09 16.34
CA THR A 136 -11.24 -14.30 16.96
C THR A 136 -12.52 -14.81 16.27
N ASP A 137 -13.63 -14.92 17.00
CA ASP A 137 -14.88 -15.54 16.56
C ASP A 137 -15.75 -14.61 15.69
N LEU A 138 -15.21 -13.48 15.23
CA LEU A 138 -15.90 -12.51 14.37
C LEU A 138 -17.16 -11.88 15.00
N VAL A 139 -17.33 -11.98 16.32
CA VAL A 139 -18.54 -11.50 17.03
C VAL A 139 -18.76 -10.00 16.80
N SER A 140 -17.74 -9.17 17.02
CA SER A 140 -17.88 -7.71 16.90
C SER A 140 -18.12 -7.25 15.47
N VAL A 141 -17.53 -7.89 14.46
CA VAL A 141 -17.79 -7.52 13.05
C VAL A 141 -19.22 -7.87 12.65
N ASN A 142 -19.76 -8.99 13.14
CA ASN A 142 -21.15 -9.38 12.92
C ASN A 142 -22.13 -8.47 13.69
N ALA A 143 -21.77 -8.08 14.92
CA ALA A 143 -22.53 -7.11 15.71
C ALA A 143 -22.61 -5.76 14.99
N ASN A 144 -21.49 -5.22 14.50
CA ASN A 144 -21.44 -3.96 13.76
C ASN A 144 -22.34 -3.99 12.51
N ARG A 145 -22.30 -5.09 11.74
CA ARG A 145 -23.13 -5.28 10.55
C ARG A 145 -24.62 -5.36 10.90
N SER A 146 -24.97 -6.15 11.91
CA SER A 146 -26.37 -6.38 12.30
C SER A 146 -27.02 -5.20 13.04
N LEU A 147 -26.22 -4.29 13.60
CA LEU A 147 -26.72 -3.13 14.35
C LEU A 147 -27.67 -2.27 13.52
N TYR A 148 -27.36 -2.06 12.23
CA TYR A 148 -28.19 -1.24 11.34
C TYR A 148 -29.59 -1.80 11.11
N ASN A 149 -29.78 -3.12 11.19
CA ASN A 149 -31.10 -3.75 11.06
C ASN A 149 -32.03 -3.43 12.24
N ARG A 150 -31.49 -2.89 13.34
CA ARG A 150 -32.25 -2.49 14.53
C ARG A 150 -32.77 -1.05 14.44
N ILE A 151 -32.34 -0.29 13.43
CA ILE A 151 -32.71 1.11 13.23
C ILE A 151 -33.69 1.19 12.07
N LEU A 152 -34.93 1.60 12.35
CA LEU A 152 -35.97 1.79 11.33
C LEU A 152 -36.14 3.26 10.98
N PHE A 153 -36.44 3.53 9.70
CA PHE A 153 -36.80 4.87 9.26
C PHE A 153 -38.24 5.21 9.63
N ARG A 154 -38.46 6.46 10.04
CA ARG A 154 -39.78 7.09 10.08
C ARG A 154 -39.85 8.18 9.00
N PRO A 155 -40.13 7.82 7.74
CA PRO A 155 -40.10 8.76 6.63
C PRO A 155 -41.18 9.84 6.81
N ARG A 156 -40.87 11.07 6.40
CA ARG A 156 -41.84 12.17 6.36
C ARG A 156 -42.50 12.21 4.99
N LEU A 157 -43.81 12.03 4.96
CA LEU A 157 -44.61 12.03 3.73
C LEU A 157 -44.95 13.46 3.28
N LEU A 158 -45.39 13.60 2.03
CA LEU A 158 -45.79 14.89 1.41
C LEU A 158 -44.72 15.99 1.50
N ARG A 159 -43.46 15.63 1.32
CA ARG A 159 -42.34 16.58 1.22
C ARG A 159 -41.89 16.70 -0.23
N ASN A 160 -41.68 17.93 -0.69
CA ASN A 160 -41.04 18.17 -1.98
C ASN A 160 -39.56 17.77 -1.87
N VAL A 161 -39.18 16.71 -2.56
CA VAL A 161 -37.82 16.17 -2.60
C VAL A 161 -37.23 16.24 -4.03
N ARG A 162 -37.72 17.18 -4.85
CA ARG A 162 -37.19 17.41 -6.20
C ARG A 162 -35.70 17.72 -6.18
N ASP A 163 -35.27 18.55 -5.23
CA ASP A 163 -33.89 19.00 -5.10
C ASP A 163 -33.32 18.50 -3.77
N ILE A 164 -32.38 17.57 -3.85
CA ILE A 164 -31.73 16.94 -2.69
C ILE A 164 -30.26 17.31 -2.70
N ASN A 165 -29.73 17.68 -1.53
CA ASN A 165 -28.32 17.97 -1.34
C ASN A 165 -27.72 17.06 -0.27
N THR A 166 -26.69 16.31 -0.62
CA THR A 166 -25.94 15.43 0.28
C THR A 166 -24.61 16.01 0.74
N LYS A 167 -24.25 17.20 0.27
CA LYS A 167 -23.03 17.90 0.67
C LYS A 167 -23.03 18.15 2.17
N CYS A 168 -21.87 18.02 2.79
CA CYS A 168 -21.67 18.36 4.18
C CYS A 168 -20.22 18.80 4.42
N THR A 169 -19.92 19.15 5.67
CA THR A 169 -18.58 19.55 6.09
C THR A 169 -18.03 18.53 7.08
N ILE A 170 -16.82 18.04 6.86
CA ILE A 170 -16.09 17.17 7.79
C ILE A 170 -14.77 17.88 8.12
N GLN A 171 -14.50 18.11 9.41
CA GLN A 171 -13.27 18.78 9.88
C GLN A 171 -13.04 20.17 9.22
N GLY A 172 -14.12 20.92 8.97
CA GLY A 172 -14.06 22.24 8.35
C GLY A 172 -13.95 22.24 6.82
N VAL A 173 -13.90 21.08 6.16
CA VAL A 173 -13.77 20.97 4.70
C VAL A 173 -15.07 20.42 4.09
N GLU A 174 -15.54 21.06 3.01
CA GLU A 174 -16.73 20.61 2.26
C GLU A 174 -16.44 19.28 1.55
N CYS A 175 -17.43 18.38 1.56
CA CYS A 175 -17.44 17.15 0.79
C CYS A 175 -18.81 16.89 0.17
N SER A 176 -18.84 16.10 -0.90
CA SER A 176 -20.05 15.85 -1.68
C SER A 176 -21.01 14.85 -1.03
N LEU A 177 -20.48 14.00 -0.14
CA LEU A 177 -21.22 12.95 0.55
C LEU A 177 -20.71 12.81 1.99
N PRO A 178 -21.58 12.43 2.95
CA PRO A 178 -21.21 12.26 4.35
C PRO A 178 -20.52 10.91 4.62
N VAL A 179 -19.55 10.55 3.76
CA VAL A 179 -18.77 9.30 3.86
C VAL A 179 -17.32 9.57 3.54
N ILE A 180 -16.44 8.76 4.13
CA ILE A 180 -15.00 8.77 3.85
C ILE A 180 -14.56 7.36 3.47
N VAL A 181 -13.52 7.27 2.65
CA VAL A 181 -12.77 6.01 2.48
C VAL A 181 -11.89 5.85 3.71
N ALA A 182 -12.26 4.90 4.58
CA ALA A 182 -11.53 4.59 5.80
C ALA A 182 -10.10 4.07 5.51
N PRO A 183 -9.16 4.21 6.46
CA PRO A 183 -7.79 3.74 6.26
C PRO A 183 -7.74 2.21 6.22
N VAL A 184 -7.32 1.67 5.08
CA VAL A 184 -7.18 0.22 4.85
C VAL A 184 -5.79 -0.07 4.31
N ALA A 185 -5.01 -0.80 5.11
CA ALA A 185 -3.63 -1.16 4.80
C ALA A 185 -3.51 -2.00 3.52
N LEU A 186 -2.33 -1.94 2.91
CA LEU A 186 -1.86 -2.88 1.90
C LEU A 186 -2.79 -3.04 0.68
N ALA A 187 -3.35 -1.96 0.14
CA ALA A 187 -4.32 -2.02 -0.95
C ALA A 187 -3.79 -2.73 -2.22
N ARG A 188 -2.45 -2.80 -2.43
CA ARG A 188 -1.83 -3.60 -3.49
C ARG A 188 -2.08 -5.10 -3.40
N LEU A 189 -2.46 -5.59 -2.21
CA LEU A 189 -2.88 -6.97 -2.02
C LEU A 189 -4.19 -7.27 -2.75
N ALA A 190 -5.08 -6.28 -2.90
CA ALA A 190 -6.33 -6.39 -3.67
C ALA A 190 -6.17 -6.00 -5.15
N ASN A 191 -5.37 -4.98 -5.45
CA ASN A 191 -5.25 -4.41 -6.79
C ASN A 191 -3.87 -3.75 -6.99
N PRO A 192 -3.11 -4.03 -8.06
CA PRO A 192 -1.79 -3.47 -8.29
C PRO A 192 -1.68 -1.93 -8.22
N ILE A 193 -2.77 -1.20 -8.51
CA ILE A 193 -2.86 0.27 -8.40
C ILE A 193 -2.75 0.73 -6.94
N GLY A 194 -3.24 -0.07 -5.99
CA GLY A 194 -3.18 0.21 -4.56
C GLY A 194 -3.92 1.48 -4.12
N GLU A 195 -3.39 2.12 -3.09
CA GLU A 195 -4.00 3.28 -2.42
C GLU A 195 -4.10 4.51 -3.34
N LYS A 196 -3.26 4.60 -4.38
CA LYS A 196 -3.33 5.65 -5.40
C LYS A 196 -4.68 5.64 -6.12
N GLY A 197 -5.22 4.45 -6.37
CA GLY A 197 -6.55 4.28 -6.99
C GLY A 197 -7.67 4.76 -6.08
N LEU A 198 -7.56 4.50 -4.76
CA LEU A 198 -8.52 4.96 -3.76
C LEU A 198 -8.49 6.49 -3.63
N ALA A 199 -7.30 7.09 -3.56
CA ALA A 199 -7.13 8.54 -3.49
C ALA A 199 -7.72 9.25 -4.71
N ARG A 200 -7.40 8.77 -5.92
CA ARG A 200 -7.96 9.29 -7.18
C ARG A 200 -9.48 9.16 -7.23
N ALA A 201 -10.03 8.01 -6.83
CA ALA A 201 -11.48 7.80 -6.83
C ALA A 201 -12.18 8.73 -5.83
N ALA A 202 -11.64 8.87 -4.62
CA ALA A 202 -12.18 9.76 -3.59
C ALA A 202 -12.17 11.22 -4.04
N ALA A 203 -11.03 11.70 -4.57
CA ALA A 203 -10.89 13.05 -5.11
C ALA A 203 -11.89 13.33 -6.25
N SER A 204 -12.06 12.38 -7.20
CA SER A 204 -13.01 12.52 -8.31
C SER A 204 -14.48 12.63 -7.89
N ARG A 205 -14.80 12.21 -6.66
CA ARG A 205 -16.14 12.26 -6.08
C ARG A 205 -16.28 13.33 -4.98
N GLY A 206 -15.23 14.10 -4.74
CA GLY A 206 -15.22 15.11 -3.68
C GLY A 206 -15.49 14.52 -2.29
N ILE A 207 -14.98 13.32 -2.01
CA ILE A 207 -14.99 12.70 -0.67
C ILE A 207 -13.56 12.49 -0.18
N PHE A 208 -13.40 12.25 1.12
CA PHE A 208 -12.07 12.07 1.70
C PHE A 208 -11.56 10.63 1.59
N HIS A 209 -10.26 10.48 1.35
CA HIS A 209 -9.52 9.24 1.59
C HIS A 209 -8.63 9.41 2.81
N CYS A 210 -8.84 8.59 3.84
CA CYS A 210 -7.96 8.53 4.99
C CYS A 210 -6.83 7.53 4.69
N ILE A 211 -5.64 8.04 4.42
CA ILE A 211 -4.48 7.25 3.98
C ILE A 211 -3.86 6.56 5.20
N PRO A 212 -3.73 5.23 5.21
CA PRO A 212 -3.10 4.52 6.32
C PRO A 212 -1.58 4.69 6.30
N ILE A 213 -0.95 4.87 7.47
CA ILE A 213 0.53 4.73 7.62
C ILE A 213 1.04 3.36 7.14
N THR A 214 0.16 2.37 7.08
CA THR A 214 0.43 1.00 6.64
C THR A 214 0.13 0.76 5.15
N ALA A 215 0.06 1.83 4.33
CA ALA A 215 -0.14 1.70 2.89
C ALA A 215 0.98 0.93 2.19
N SER A 216 0.64 0.32 1.04
CA SER A 216 1.59 -0.43 0.20
C SER A 216 2.46 0.41 -0.73
N ILE A 217 2.23 1.72 -0.78
CA ILE A 217 3.02 2.69 -1.56
C ILE A 217 3.29 3.96 -0.73
N PRO A 218 4.37 4.71 -1.02
CA PRO A 218 4.67 5.98 -0.38
C PRO A 218 3.52 6.99 -0.48
N ILE A 219 3.36 7.84 0.53
CA ILE A 219 2.26 8.82 0.56
C ILE A 219 2.35 9.83 -0.58
N GLU A 220 3.57 10.22 -0.97
CA GLU A 220 3.82 11.10 -2.11
C GLU A 220 3.21 10.53 -3.40
N ASP A 221 3.42 9.23 -3.65
CA ASP A 221 2.86 8.53 -4.81
C ASP A 221 1.34 8.42 -4.73
N ILE A 222 0.79 8.18 -3.54
CA ILE A 222 -0.68 8.14 -3.33
C ILE A 222 -1.30 9.49 -3.70
N THR A 223 -0.67 10.59 -3.29
CA THR A 223 -1.19 11.94 -3.51
C THR A 223 -0.82 12.54 -4.86
N SER A 224 0.05 11.90 -5.65
CA SER A 224 0.56 12.44 -6.93
C SER A 224 -0.52 12.76 -7.97
N ASP A 225 -1.65 12.04 -7.95
CA ASP A 225 -2.78 12.25 -8.87
C ASP A 225 -3.94 13.04 -8.22
N VAL A 226 -3.74 13.58 -7.00
CA VAL A 226 -4.74 14.37 -6.27
C VAL A 226 -4.37 15.86 -6.37
N PRO A 227 -5.34 16.79 -6.54
CA PRO A 227 -5.03 18.23 -6.55
C PRO A 227 -4.24 18.66 -5.31
N SER A 228 -3.25 19.53 -5.52
CA SER A 228 -2.42 20.10 -4.44
C SER A 228 -2.81 21.57 -4.18
N PRO A 229 -3.00 22.00 -2.92
CA PRO A 229 -2.95 21.18 -1.71
C PRO A 229 -4.11 20.19 -1.62
N SER A 230 -3.85 18.99 -1.10
CA SER A 230 -4.86 17.93 -1.05
C SER A 230 -5.95 18.24 -0.01
N THR A 231 -7.10 18.72 -0.48
CA THR A 231 -8.30 18.92 0.36
C THR A 231 -9.13 17.66 0.57
N THR A 232 -8.78 16.54 -0.09
CA THR A 232 -9.55 15.29 -0.05
C THR A 232 -8.78 14.13 0.57
N SER A 233 -7.69 14.40 1.29
CA SER A 233 -6.93 13.37 1.99
C SER A 233 -6.80 13.68 3.47
N PHE A 234 -7.05 12.67 4.29
CA PHE A 234 -6.66 12.61 5.70
C PHE A 234 -5.49 11.63 5.84
N PHE A 235 -4.77 11.70 6.95
CA PHE A 235 -3.72 10.72 7.24
C PHE A 235 -4.04 9.98 8.54
N GLN A 236 -3.93 8.66 8.52
CA GLN A 236 -4.05 7.82 9.70
C GLN A 236 -2.66 7.44 10.23
N LEU A 237 -2.45 7.68 11.52
CA LEU A 237 -1.23 7.42 12.25
C LEU A 237 -1.44 6.32 13.29
N TYR A 238 -0.54 5.35 13.27
CA TYR A 238 -0.15 4.61 14.48
C TYR A 238 1.20 5.16 14.93
N VAL A 239 1.32 5.51 16.21
CA VAL A 239 2.57 6.04 16.74
C VAL A 239 3.60 4.91 16.80
N ALA A 240 4.75 5.13 16.19
CA ALA A 240 5.82 4.15 16.17
C ALA A 240 6.64 4.20 17.48
N LYS A 241 7.23 3.07 17.87
CA LYS A 241 8.19 2.99 18.99
C LYS A 241 9.34 3.99 18.83
N ASP A 242 9.81 4.17 17.59
CA ASP A 242 10.69 5.26 17.22
C ASP A 242 9.86 6.52 16.93
N ARG A 243 9.86 7.44 17.90
CA ARG A 243 9.13 8.70 17.79
C ARG A 243 9.71 9.59 16.69
N THR A 244 11.03 9.60 16.48
CA THR A 244 11.69 10.40 15.45
C THR A 244 11.27 9.99 14.03
N ALA A 245 11.02 8.69 13.81
CA ALA A 245 10.44 8.20 12.55
C ALA A 245 9.02 8.75 12.33
N SER A 246 8.19 8.79 13.38
CA SER A 246 6.84 9.37 13.32
C SER A 246 6.89 10.88 13.03
N GLU A 247 7.81 11.61 13.65
CA GLU A 247 8.01 13.05 13.40
C GLU A 247 8.40 13.35 11.95
N SER A 248 9.39 12.62 11.44
CA SER A 248 9.87 12.80 10.07
C SER A 248 8.76 12.52 9.06
N LEU A 249 7.96 11.48 9.29
CA LEU A 249 6.82 11.16 8.45
C LEU A 249 5.76 12.25 8.52
N LEU A 250 5.35 12.68 9.72
CA LEU A 250 4.32 13.71 9.89
C LEU A 250 4.72 15.04 9.21
N ARG A 251 5.99 15.44 9.28
CA ARG A 251 6.49 16.62 8.54
C ARG A 251 6.33 16.46 7.02
N ARG A 252 6.55 15.26 6.47
CA ARG A 252 6.32 14.97 5.04
C ARG A 252 4.83 15.04 4.70
N VAL A 253 3.98 14.39 5.49
CA VAL A 253 2.51 14.41 5.31
C VAL A 253 1.98 15.85 5.32
N TRP A 254 2.44 16.68 6.25
CA TRP A 254 2.05 18.09 6.32
C TRP A 254 2.44 18.89 5.07
N ARG A 255 3.65 18.66 4.53
CA ARG A 255 4.13 19.31 3.29
C ARG A 255 3.28 18.96 2.06
N LEU A 256 2.57 17.83 2.08
CA LEU A 256 1.61 17.44 1.04
C LEU A 256 0.25 18.14 1.18
N GLY A 257 0.09 19.03 2.17
CA GLY A 257 -1.15 19.77 2.41
C GLY A 257 -2.20 18.97 3.19
N ILE A 258 -1.86 17.78 3.69
CA ILE A 258 -2.75 16.96 4.51
C ILE A 258 -2.71 17.50 5.93
N CYS A 259 -3.85 17.98 6.42
CA CYS A 259 -3.94 18.73 7.67
C CYS A 259 -4.76 18.03 8.75
N THR A 260 -5.50 16.98 8.41
CA THR A 260 -6.28 16.17 9.36
C THR A 260 -5.56 14.87 9.65
N LEU A 261 -5.30 14.63 10.93
CA LEU A 261 -4.64 13.44 11.45
C LEU A 261 -5.64 12.58 12.22
N PHE A 262 -5.73 11.30 11.86
CA PHE A 262 -6.47 10.26 12.58
C PHE A 262 -5.47 9.40 13.37
N VAL A 263 -5.38 9.62 14.68
CA VAL A 263 -4.52 8.81 15.55
C VAL A 263 -5.29 7.57 15.95
N THR A 264 -4.82 6.40 15.54
CA THR A 264 -5.47 5.12 15.86
C THR A 264 -4.85 4.52 17.12
N ILE A 265 -5.69 4.30 18.14
CA ILE A 265 -5.27 3.89 19.49
C ILE A 265 -5.82 2.51 19.91
N ASP A 266 -6.61 1.87 19.05
CA ASP A 266 -7.33 0.62 19.36
C ASP A 266 -6.53 -0.66 19.04
N ALA A 267 -5.30 -0.52 18.50
CA ALA A 267 -4.43 -1.64 18.16
C ALA A 267 -3.01 -1.51 18.74
N PRO A 268 -2.83 -1.24 20.06
CA PRO A 268 -1.51 -1.27 20.70
C PRO A 268 -0.88 -2.67 20.63
N VAL A 269 -1.72 -3.71 20.53
CA VAL A 269 -1.35 -5.08 20.20
C VAL A 269 -2.21 -5.54 19.04
N ALA A 270 -1.60 -6.28 18.12
CA ALA A 270 -2.29 -6.82 16.96
C ALA A 270 -3.43 -7.77 17.37
N GLY A 271 -4.64 -7.53 16.84
CA GLY A 271 -5.77 -8.42 17.03
C GLY A 271 -5.53 -9.81 16.42
N LYS A 272 -5.99 -10.86 17.11
CA LYS A 272 -5.83 -12.25 16.66
C LYS A 272 -6.78 -12.60 15.53
N ARG A 273 -6.31 -12.47 14.27
CA ARG A 273 -7.06 -12.83 13.06
C ARG A 273 -6.73 -14.27 12.66
N GLU A 274 -7.45 -15.25 13.21
CA GLU A 274 -7.11 -16.68 13.08
C GLU A 274 -7.07 -17.17 11.62
N ALA A 275 -7.94 -16.64 10.76
CA ALA A 275 -7.94 -16.98 9.35
C ALA A 275 -6.64 -16.50 8.67
N ASP A 276 -6.16 -15.29 9.01
CA ASP A 276 -4.93 -14.71 8.47
C ASP A 276 -3.67 -15.47 8.90
N GLU A 277 -3.65 -15.98 10.14
CA GLU A 277 -2.57 -16.81 10.66
C GLU A 277 -2.45 -18.13 9.91
N LYS A 278 -3.58 -18.78 9.60
CA LYS A 278 -3.60 -20.08 8.89
C LYS A 278 -3.11 -19.99 7.44
N VAL A 279 -3.01 -18.79 6.86
CA VAL A 279 -2.56 -18.58 5.47
C VAL A 279 -1.11 -18.13 5.46
N LYS A 280 -0.22 -18.96 4.91
CA LYS A 280 1.19 -18.62 4.67
C LYS A 280 1.29 -17.52 3.60
N ALA A 281 2.26 -16.62 3.74
CA ALA A 281 2.55 -15.62 2.72
C ALA A 281 3.49 -16.26 1.70
N GLU A 282 3.12 -16.16 0.44
CA GLU A 282 3.92 -16.65 -0.68
C GLU A 282 5.08 -15.70 -0.99
N GLU A 283 4.97 -14.41 -0.61
CA GLU A 283 5.97 -13.35 -0.85
C GLU A 283 6.17 -12.44 0.37
N MET A 284 7.33 -11.78 0.45
CA MET A 284 7.59 -10.73 1.44
C MET A 284 6.91 -9.41 1.02
N ILE A 285 5.98 -8.95 1.84
CA ILE A 285 5.28 -7.68 1.71
C ILE A 285 6.06 -6.62 2.50
N SER A 286 6.35 -5.48 1.89
CA SER A 286 7.03 -4.34 2.53
C SER A 286 6.11 -3.13 2.60
N MET A 287 6.25 -2.35 3.67
CA MET A 287 5.45 -1.17 3.99
C MET A 287 6.38 0.05 3.98
N PRO A 288 6.37 0.88 2.92
CA PRO A 288 7.37 1.92 2.71
C PRO A 288 7.42 2.97 3.83
N MET A 289 6.27 3.37 4.38
CA MET A 289 6.19 4.43 5.40
C MET A 289 6.67 3.99 6.79
N THR A 290 6.63 2.70 7.10
CA THR A 290 7.04 2.16 8.41
C THR A 290 8.35 1.37 8.34
N GLY A 291 8.86 1.11 7.14
CA GLY A 291 10.00 0.21 6.89
C GLY A 291 9.74 -1.25 7.24
N THR A 292 8.51 -1.62 7.65
CA THR A 292 8.19 -2.96 8.14
C THR A 292 8.09 -3.97 6.99
N ARG A 293 8.55 -5.21 7.21
CA ARG A 293 8.51 -6.32 6.24
C ARG A 293 7.82 -7.55 6.85
N SER A 294 6.93 -8.20 6.09
CA SER A 294 6.27 -9.43 6.50
C SER A 294 7.27 -10.57 6.72
N LYS A 295 7.10 -11.34 7.80
CA LYS A 295 7.87 -12.56 8.07
C LYS A 295 6.92 -13.75 8.14
N ASN A 296 7.34 -14.89 7.58
CA ASN A 296 6.68 -16.17 7.83
C ASN A 296 7.31 -16.78 9.10
N ASP A 297 6.50 -17.11 10.10
CA ASP A 297 6.91 -17.89 11.26
C ASP A 297 6.21 -19.27 11.25
N GLY A 298 6.52 -20.11 12.25
CA GLY A 298 5.94 -21.45 12.39
C GLY A 298 4.41 -21.47 12.50
N ALA A 299 3.79 -20.32 12.77
CA ALA A 299 2.34 -20.15 12.87
C ALA A 299 1.69 -19.56 11.60
N GLY A 300 2.47 -19.32 10.52
CA GLY A 300 2.02 -18.75 9.25
C GLY A 300 2.61 -17.36 8.97
N SER A 301 1.90 -16.50 8.23
CA SER A 301 2.43 -15.17 7.88
C SER A 301 2.03 -14.04 8.79
N GLY A 302 0.91 -14.18 9.53
CA GLY A 302 0.40 -13.20 10.48
C GLY A 302 0.56 -11.76 9.98
N LEU A 303 -0.04 -11.42 8.83
CA LEU A 303 0.18 -10.12 8.18
C LEU A 303 -0.23 -8.99 9.12
N THR A 304 -1.34 -9.20 9.85
CA THR A 304 -1.81 -8.37 10.96
C THR A 304 -0.73 -8.09 12.01
N ARG A 305 -0.09 -9.16 12.49
CA ARG A 305 0.93 -9.11 13.54
C ARG A 305 2.16 -8.38 13.04
N THR A 306 2.56 -8.65 11.80
CA THR A 306 3.69 -7.95 11.19
C THR A 306 3.38 -6.47 10.98
N THR A 307 2.22 -6.13 10.42
CA THR A 307 1.82 -4.74 10.19
C THR A 307 1.72 -3.93 11.49
N GLY A 308 1.55 -4.58 12.64
CA GLY A 308 1.46 -3.92 13.94
C GLY A 308 2.76 -3.87 14.74
N SER A 309 3.87 -4.49 14.29
CA SER A 309 5.05 -4.67 15.14
C SER A 309 5.80 -3.37 15.50
N PHE A 310 5.64 -2.35 14.65
CA PHE A 310 6.26 -1.03 14.84
C PHE A 310 5.48 -0.15 15.84
N ILE A 311 4.22 -0.48 16.11
CA ILE A 311 3.30 0.33 16.92
C ILE A 311 3.80 0.37 18.37
N ASP A 312 3.80 1.56 18.96
CA ASP A 312 4.09 1.77 20.37
C ASP A 312 2.90 1.37 21.23
N SER A 313 3.04 0.25 21.93
CA SER A 313 2.01 -0.26 22.85
C SER A 313 1.90 0.53 24.16
N SER A 314 2.83 1.46 24.41
CA SER A 314 2.84 2.31 25.60
C SER A 314 2.20 3.69 25.39
N PHE A 315 1.77 4.00 24.16
CA PHE A 315 1.18 5.29 23.82
C PHE A 315 -0.01 5.65 24.73
N CYS A 316 0.05 6.81 25.37
CA CYS A 316 -0.92 7.24 26.38
C CYS A 316 -1.40 8.69 26.18
N TRP A 317 -2.15 9.21 27.15
CA TRP A 317 -2.74 10.56 27.05
C TRP A 317 -1.68 11.66 27.07
N GLU A 318 -0.61 11.47 27.82
CA GLU A 318 0.51 12.40 27.94
C GLU A 318 1.21 12.59 26.59
N ASP A 319 1.30 11.52 25.78
CA ASP A 319 1.89 11.58 24.44
C ASP A 319 1.10 12.45 23.47
N LEU A 320 -0.20 12.68 23.71
CA LEU A 320 -0.98 13.59 22.88
C LEU A 320 -0.51 15.03 23.01
N ALA A 321 0.16 15.41 24.11
CA ALA A 321 0.77 16.73 24.24
C ALA A 321 1.95 16.89 23.26
N TRP A 322 2.82 15.89 23.17
CA TRP A 322 3.91 15.85 22.17
C TRP A 322 3.36 15.92 20.74
N LEU A 323 2.34 15.11 20.43
CA LEU A 323 1.71 15.15 19.11
C LEU A 323 1.03 16.51 18.87
N LYS A 324 0.57 17.15 19.95
CA LYS A 324 -0.01 18.49 19.90
C LYS A 324 0.98 19.57 19.48
N GLU A 325 2.20 19.47 19.94
CA GLU A 325 3.28 20.40 19.60
C GLU A 325 3.83 20.13 18.18
N LEU A 326 3.90 18.87 17.79
CA LEU A 326 4.47 18.44 16.52
C LEU A 326 3.58 18.72 15.31
N TRP A 327 2.29 18.36 15.42
CA TRP A 327 1.34 18.56 14.33
C TRP A 327 0.81 19.98 14.40
N PRO A 328 0.87 20.79 13.33
CA PRO A 328 0.26 22.10 13.34
C PRO A 328 -1.26 21.92 13.29
N TRP A 329 -1.89 21.70 14.45
CA TRP A 329 -3.34 21.69 14.57
C TRP A 329 -3.82 23.03 14.07
N LYS A 330 -4.51 23.02 12.94
CA LYS A 330 -4.86 24.22 12.20
C LYS A 330 -5.34 25.34 13.12
N ALA A 331 -4.49 26.35 13.26
CA ALA A 331 -4.92 27.70 13.55
C ALA A 331 -5.55 28.24 12.26
N GLY A 332 -6.88 28.43 12.25
CA GLY A 332 -7.60 29.11 11.17
C GLY A 332 -7.87 28.25 9.93
N TYR A 333 -9.11 27.75 9.83
CA TYR A 333 -9.89 27.87 8.61
C TYR A 333 -10.82 29.07 8.79
#